data_AF-A0A653HII7-F1
#
_entry.id   AF-A0A653HII7-F1
#
_cell.length_a   1.000
_cell.length_b   1.000
_cell.length_c   1.000
_cell.angle_alpha   90.00
_cell.angle_beta   90.00
_cell.angle_gamma   90.00
#
_symmetry.space_group_name_H-M   'P 1'
#
loop_
_entity.id
_entity.type
_entity.pdbx_description
1 polymer ?
#
loop_
_entity_poly.entity_id
_entity_poly.type
_entity_poly.pdbx_seq_one_letter_code
_entity_poly.pdbx_strand_id
1 'polypeptide(L)'
;MAQNPWCVEKSKGLRASKLEKIINKFDKEYEHLMHINKFRDIRRYVRNIRNNSDLIVDKQTFSVVSISSIAQLQPLYLNNLKDGICLYLSNFMLKANHDVDGFCICFDNIKLKEKEPRIINNDPTVMFLKITFKLLILVLKENIQIKTKIIKIVPQKIFLDLFGMIEIIIIKEAYKDFQYNEKNNIFVRKGKIYSLRDIVNFTIKRITYSDSGTHIKLLGYI
;
A
#
# COMPACT_ATOMS: atom_id res chain seq x y z
N MET A 1 -10.48 -0.64 16.53
CA MET A 1 -11.60 -0.20 15.66
C MET A 1 -11.77 -1.24 14.57
N ALA A 2 -12.99 -1.75 14.37
CA ALA A 2 -13.25 -2.72 13.32
C ALA A 2 -13.43 -2.02 11.96
N GLN A 3 -13.06 -2.69 10.88
CA GLN A 3 -13.40 -2.25 9.53
C GLN A 3 -14.86 -2.63 9.26
N ASN A 4 -15.69 -1.66 8.90
CA ASN A 4 -16.97 -1.98 8.27
C ASN A 4 -16.71 -2.32 6.79
N PRO A 5 -17.47 -3.24 6.19
CA PRO A 5 -17.27 -3.63 4.79
C PRO A 5 -17.15 -2.43 3.84
N TRP A 6 -16.20 -2.48 2.93
CA TRP A 6 -16.03 -1.47 1.89
C TRP A 6 -16.71 -1.91 0.60
N CYS A 7 -17.61 -1.07 0.09
CA CYS A 7 -18.22 -1.28 -1.20
C CYS A 7 -17.38 -0.57 -2.28
N VAL A 8 -16.75 -1.36 -3.15
CA VAL A 8 -15.99 -0.84 -4.29
C VAL A 8 -16.95 -0.40 -5.39
N GLU A 9 -17.07 0.91 -5.60
CA GLU A 9 -17.91 1.49 -6.65
C GLU A 9 -17.19 1.46 -8.01
N LYS A 10 -15.87 1.66 -8.00
CA LYS A 10 -15.06 1.73 -9.23
C LYS A 10 -13.58 1.50 -8.93
N SER A 11 -12.88 0.75 -9.78
CA SER A 11 -11.42 0.64 -9.76
C SER A 11 -10.83 1.07 -11.10
N LYS A 12 -9.72 1.83 -11.06
CA LYS A 12 -9.03 2.30 -12.26
C LYS A 12 -7.53 2.27 -12.08
N GLY A 13 -6.84 1.56 -12.97
CA GLY A 13 -5.39 1.58 -13.08
C GLY A 13 -4.85 3.00 -13.29
N LEU A 14 -3.82 3.35 -12.54
CA LEU A 14 -3.25 4.68 -12.48
C LEU A 14 -1.97 4.75 -13.31
N ARG A 15 -1.85 5.81 -14.11
CA ARG A 15 -0.60 6.10 -14.81
C ARG A 15 0.41 6.73 -13.86
N ALA A 16 1.70 6.47 -14.06
CA ALA A 16 2.76 7.05 -13.23
C ALA A 16 2.67 8.59 -13.17
N SER A 17 2.37 9.25 -14.29
CA SER A 17 2.21 10.72 -14.36
C SER A 17 1.04 11.29 -13.55
N LYS A 18 0.03 10.47 -13.21
CA LYS A 18 -1.10 10.89 -12.37
C LYS A 18 -0.88 10.63 -10.89
N LEU A 19 0.06 9.76 -10.54
CA LEU A 19 0.38 9.42 -9.17
C LEU A 19 0.90 10.62 -8.39
N GLU A 20 1.81 11.40 -8.98
CA GLU A 20 2.37 12.58 -8.35
C GLU A 20 1.29 13.59 -7.90
N LYS A 21 0.24 13.77 -8.70
CA LYS A 21 -0.88 14.66 -8.34
C LYS A 21 -1.63 14.18 -7.09
N ILE A 22 -1.82 12.88 -6.94
CA ILE A 22 -2.48 12.29 -5.76
C ILE A 22 -1.59 12.46 -4.53
N ILE A 23 -0.30 12.19 -4.69
CA ILE A 23 0.70 12.33 -3.64
C ILE A 23 0.77 13.77 -3.12
N ASN A 24 0.90 14.75 -4.02
CA ASN A 24 0.97 16.16 -3.64
C ASN A 24 -0.33 16.65 -3.02
N LYS A 25 -1.48 16.14 -3.48
CA LYS A 25 -2.78 16.45 -2.88
C LYS A 25 -2.88 15.93 -1.45
N PHE A 26 -2.45 14.69 -1.19
CA PHE A 26 -2.43 14.11 0.16
C PHE A 26 -1.55 14.95 1.09
N ASP A 27 -0.34 15.31 0.66
CA ASP A 27 0.60 16.12 1.45
C ASP A 27 -0.01 17.48 1.84
N LYS A 28 -0.75 18.13 0.94
CA LYS A 28 -1.39 19.42 1.17
C LYS A 28 -2.65 19.31 2.02
N GLU A 29 -3.50 18.33 1.74
CA GLU A 29 -4.82 18.22 2.38
C GLU A 29 -4.73 17.78 3.85
N TYR A 30 -3.68 17.04 4.21
CA TYR A 30 -3.51 16.46 5.55
C TYR A 30 -2.28 16.99 6.31
N GLU A 31 -1.72 18.13 5.88
CA GLU A 31 -0.58 18.75 6.55
C GLU A 31 -0.82 19.00 8.05
N HIS A 32 -2.02 19.45 8.39
CA HIS A 32 -2.43 19.70 9.78
C HIS A 32 -2.45 18.44 10.65
N LEU A 33 -2.59 17.24 10.05
CA LEU A 33 -2.60 15.96 10.75
C LEU A 33 -1.21 15.33 10.91
N MET A 34 -0.15 16.00 10.43
CA MET A 34 1.21 15.45 10.47
C MET A 34 1.83 15.38 11.88
N HIS A 35 1.18 15.97 12.89
CA HIS A 35 1.54 15.72 14.28
C HIS A 35 1.22 14.28 14.72
N ILE A 36 0.37 13.56 13.96
CA ILE A 36 -0.05 12.18 14.23
C ILE A 36 0.88 11.20 13.50
N ASN A 37 1.45 10.24 14.24
CA ASN A 37 2.44 9.27 13.73
C ASN A 37 1.97 8.56 12.45
N LYS A 38 0.73 8.11 12.43
CA LYS A 38 0.18 7.36 11.28
C LYS A 38 0.20 8.18 9.99
N PHE A 39 -0.09 9.48 10.05
CA PHE A 39 -0.02 10.38 8.89
C PHE A 39 1.43 10.63 8.45
N ARG A 40 2.37 10.75 9.40
CA ARG A 40 3.80 10.85 9.08
C ARG A 40 4.30 9.61 8.36
N ASP A 41 3.91 8.43 8.82
CA ASP A 41 4.27 7.16 8.17
C ASP A 41 3.72 7.08 6.75
N ILE A 42 2.42 7.37 6.57
CA ILE A 42 1.78 7.38 5.24
C ILE A 42 2.53 8.35 4.32
N ARG A 43 2.81 9.57 4.79
CA ARG A 43 3.56 10.59 4.03
C ARG A 43 4.97 10.13 3.66
N ARG A 44 5.71 9.51 4.58
CA ARG A 44 7.05 8.96 4.30
C ARG A 44 6.98 7.96 3.16
N TYR A 45 6.03 7.04 3.21
CA TYR A 45 5.84 6.00 2.22
C TYR A 45 5.39 6.54 0.86
N VAL A 46 4.41 7.44 0.85
CA VAL A 46 3.96 8.16 -0.33
C VAL A 46 5.13 8.92 -1.01
N ARG A 47 5.98 9.60 -0.23
CA ARG A 47 7.18 10.25 -0.75
C ARG A 47 8.21 9.26 -1.29
N ASN A 48 8.37 8.11 -0.65
CA ASN A 48 9.27 7.09 -1.14
C ASN A 48 8.82 6.52 -2.49
N ILE A 49 7.51 6.36 -2.71
CA ILE A 49 6.96 5.99 -4.03
C ILE A 49 7.34 7.04 -5.08
N ARG A 50 7.16 8.33 -4.76
CA ARG A 50 7.51 9.43 -5.68
C ARG A 50 8.99 9.40 -6.04
N ASN A 51 9.86 9.16 -5.06
CA ASN A 51 11.31 9.16 -5.26
C ASN A 51 11.83 7.91 -6.01
N ASN A 52 11.02 6.84 -6.10
CA ASN A 52 11.35 5.60 -6.82
C ASN A 52 10.36 5.38 -7.99
N SER A 53 10.02 6.45 -8.72
CA SER A 53 9.04 6.40 -9.81
C SER A 53 9.46 5.51 -10.99
N ASP A 54 10.76 5.21 -11.10
CA ASP A 54 11.37 4.26 -12.04
C ASP A 54 10.96 2.80 -11.79
N LEU A 55 10.51 2.47 -10.57
CA LEU A 55 9.97 1.16 -10.21
C LEU A 55 8.50 0.97 -10.62
N ILE A 56 7.87 1.98 -11.22
CA ILE A 56 6.45 1.93 -11.59
C ILE A 56 6.29 1.30 -12.97
N VAL A 57 5.49 0.25 -13.03
CA VAL A 57 5.00 -0.33 -14.28
C VAL A 57 3.64 0.30 -14.59
N ASP A 58 3.59 1.10 -15.67
CA ASP A 58 2.43 1.95 -15.98
C ASP A 58 1.13 1.14 -16.05
N LYS A 59 0.09 1.63 -15.34
CA LYS A 59 -1.23 1.01 -15.19
C LYS A 59 -1.28 -0.40 -14.56
N GLN A 60 -0.15 -0.98 -14.17
CA GLN A 60 -0.11 -2.28 -13.48
C GLN A 60 0.14 -2.12 -11.98
N THR A 61 0.99 -1.17 -11.59
CA THR A 61 1.44 -1.05 -10.19
C THR A 61 0.40 -0.44 -9.26
N PHE A 62 -0.29 0.63 -9.68
CA PHE A 62 -1.20 1.38 -8.82
C PHE A 62 -2.61 1.44 -9.41
N SER A 63 -3.60 1.46 -8.53
CA SER A 63 -4.99 1.76 -8.87
C SER A 63 -5.58 2.79 -7.92
N VAL A 64 -6.54 3.55 -8.42
CA VAL A 64 -7.42 4.39 -7.60
C VAL A 64 -8.78 3.72 -7.54
N VAL A 65 -9.22 3.44 -6.32
CA VAL A 65 -10.50 2.78 -6.03
C VAL A 65 -11.44 3.78 -5.40
N SER A 66 -12.66 3.91 -5.94
CA SER A 66 -13.73 4.69 -5.33
C SER A 66 -14.53 3.78 -4.41
N ILE A 67 -14.68 4.19 -3.16
CA ILE A 67 -15.20 3.36 -2.09
C ILE A 67 -16.37 4.08 -1.42
N SER A 68 -17.42 3.32 -1.12
CA SER A 68 -18.48 3.69 -0.19
C SER A 68 -18.37 2.83 1.07
N SER A 69 -18.44 3.45 2.24
CA SER A 69 -18.38 2.71 3.51
C SER A 69 -19.11 3.46 4.63
N ILE A 70 -19.23 2.80 5.78
CA ILE A 70 -19.72 3.36 7.04
C ILE A 70 -18.51 3.57 7.94
N ALA A 71 -18.15 4.82 8.20
CA ALA A 71 -17.11 5.16 9.16
C ALA A 71 -17.65 5.01 10.59
N GLN A 72 -16.82 4.44 11.46
CA GLN A 72 -17.08 4.35 12.90
C GLN A 72 -16.27 5.42 13.62
N LEU A 73 -16.92 6.32 14.36
CA LEU A 73 -16.31 7.48 14.99
C LEU A 73 -16.63 7.52 16.48
N GLN A 74 -15.72 8.06 17.27
CA GLN A 74 -16.00 8.39 18.68
C GLN A 74 -16.72 9.75 18.78
N PRO A 75 -17.61 9.95 19.77
CA PRO A 75 -18.34 11.20 20.00
C PRO A 75 -17.46 12.45 20.11
N LEU A 76 -16.23 12.29 20.60
CA LEU A 76 -15.28 13.41 20.73
C LEU A 76 -14.99 14.11 19.39
N TYR A 77 -15.21 13.42 18.26
CA TYR A 77 -15.03 13.98 16.91
C TYR A 77 -16.30 14.67 16.36
N LEU A 78 -17.37 14.83 17.14
CA LEU A 78 -18.62 15.44 16.67
C LEU A 78 -18.41 16.88 16.17
N ASN A 79 -17.54 17.65 16.84
CA ASN A 79 -17.19 19.01 16.45
C ASN A 79 -16.15 19.07 15.32
N ASN A 80 -15.53 17.93 14.96
CA ASN A 80 -14.54 17.84 13.89
C ASN A 80 -14.62 16.47 13.18
N LEU A 81 -15.76 16.25 12.52
CA LEU A 81 -16.05 14.99 11.84
C LEU A 81 -15.00 14.67 10.77
N LYS A 82 -14.48 15.69 10.09
CA LYS A 82 -13.48 15.51 9.02
C LYS A 82 -12.23 14.83 9.56
N ASP A 83 -11.64 15.34 10.63
CA ASP A 83 -10.43 14.75 11.21
C ASP A 83 -10.72 13.39 11.86
N GLY A 84 -11.89 13.22 12.47
CA GLY A 84 -12.34 11.91 12.97
C GLY A 84 -12.40 10.85 11.87
N ILE A 85 -12.94 11.19 10.70
CA ILE A 85 -12.97 10.28 9.54
C ILE A 85 -11.58 10.02 9.00
N CYS A 86 -10.73 11.05 8.93
CA CYS A 86 -9.34 10.88 8.48
C CYS A 86 -8.59 9.93 9.41
N LEU A 87 -8.78 10.05 10.72
CA LEU A 87 -8.22 9.15 11.73
C LEU A 87 -8.75 7.73 11.58
N TYR A 88 -10.06 7.57 11.44
CA TYR A 88 -10.70 6.27 11.15
C TYR A 88 -10.06 5.60 9.93
N LEU A 89 -10.00 6.30 8.78
CA LEU A 89 -9.46 5.78 7.54
C LEU A 89 -7.95 5.48 7.62
N SER A 90 -7.19 6.28 8.37
CA SER A 90 -5.75 6.10 8.54
C SER A 90 -5.39 4.73 9.14
N ASN A 91 -6.27 4.14 9.95
CA ASN A 91 -6.06 2.83 10.58
C ASN A 91 -5.97 1.68 9.56
N PHE A 92 -6.52 1.87 8.37
CA PHE A 92 -6.54 0.89 7.27
C PHE A 92 -5.46 1.15 6.21
N MET A 93 -4.66 2.21 6.38
CA MET A 93 -3.56 2.51 5.47
C MET A 93 -2.31 1.72 5.85
N LEU A 94 -1.46 1.49 4.85
CA LEU A 94 -0.24 0.69 4.92
C LEU A 94 -0.51 -0.76 5.33
N LYS A 95 -1.62 -1.32 4.81
CA LYS A 95 -2.10 -2.67 5.08
C LYS A 95 -2.75 -3.26 3.83
N ALA A 96 -2.68 -4.58 3.69
CA ALA A 96 -3.52 -5.30 2.74
C ALA A 96 -4.99 -5.19 3.17
N ASN A 97 -5.87 -5.10 2.19
CA ASN A 97 -7.31 -5.09 2.39
C ASN A 97 -7.98 -5.95 1.33
N HIS A 98 -8.77 -6.93 1.80
CA HIS A 98 -9.42 -7.92 0.96
C HIS A 98 -10.56 -7.34 0.11
N ASP A 99 -11.24 -6.28 0.58
CA ASP A 99 -12.35 -5.66 -0.16
C ASP A 99 -11.87 -4.99 -1.46
N VAL A 100 -10.57 -4.66 -1.56
CA VAL A 100 -9.98 -3.94 -2.69
C VAL A 100 -8.87 -4.72 -3.42
N ASP A 101 -8.63 -5.98 -3.04
CA ASP A 101 -7.54 -6.84 -3.56
C ASP A 101 -6.19 -6.12 -3.66
N GLY A 102 -5.80 -5.38 -2.62
CA GLY A 102 -4.61 -4.53 -2.71
C GLY A 102 -4.08 -4.03 -1.39
N PHE A 103 -2.92 -3.39 -1.46
CA PHE A 103 -2.29 -2.72 -0.33
C PHE A 103 -2.69 -1.24 -0.31
N CYS A 104 -3.41 -0.84 0.73
CA CYS A 104 -3.88 0.52 0.94
C CYS A 104 -2.71 1.46 1.22
N ILE A 105 -2.55 2.53 0.46
CA ILE A 105 -1.44 3.48 0.63
C ILE A 105 -1.93 4.75 1.32
N CYS A 106 -2.84 5.46 0.66
CA CYS A 106 -3.43 6.69 1.16
C CYS A 106 -4.83 6.88 0.56
N PHE A 107 -5.57 7.83 1.12
CA PHE A 107 -6.92 8.17 0.68
C PHE A 107 -7.04 9.66 0.37
N ASP A 108 -8.03 10.03 -0.43
CA ASP A 108 -8.37 11.42 -0.71
C ASP A 108 -9.87 11.57 -1.01
N ASN A 109 -10.31 12.82 -1.19
CA ASN A 109 -11.65 13.14 -1.72
C ASN A 109 -12.79 12.50 -0.89
N ILE A 110 -12.68 12.62 0.44
CA ILE A 110 -13.71 12.16 1.38
C ILE A 110 -14.96 13.03 1.21
N LYS A 111 -16.13 12.39 1.09
CA LYS A 111 -17.43 13.05 1.04
C LYS A 111 -18.41 12.36 1.99
N LEU A 112 -19.17 13.15 2.71
CA LEU A 112 -20.27 12.65 3.55
C LEU A 112 -21.48 12.33 2.67
N LYS A 113 -22.08 11.16 2.86
CA LYS A 113 -23.37 10.79 2.24
C LYS A 113 -24.57 11.17 3.12
N GLU A 114 -24.32 11.53 4.37
CA GLU A 114 -25.34 11.92 5.36
C GLU A 114 -24.90 13.18 6.11
N LYS A 115 -25.86 13.99 6.59
CA LYS A 115 -25.56 15.25 7.31
C LYS A 115 -25.06 15.00 8.73
N GLU A 116 -25.62 14.00 9.40
CA GLU A 116 -25.36 13.73 10.81
C GLU A 116 -25.02 12.26 11.04
N PRO A 117 -24.10 11.96 11.99
CA PRO A 117 -23.81 10.59 12.38
C PRO A 117 -25.00 9.96 13.11
N ARG A 118 -25.13 8.64 12.99
CA ARG A 118 -26.16 7.85 13.67
C ARG A 118 -25.56 7.10 14.85
N ILE A 119 -26.30 7.02 15.95
CA ILE A 119 -26.01 6.11 17.06
C ILE A 119 -26.85 4.85 16.87
N ILE A 120 -26.26 3.68 17.05
CA ILE A 120 -26.93 2.38 16.91
C ILE A 120 -27.11 1.78 18.32
N ASN A 121 -28.27 1.15 18.57
CA ASN A 121 -28.60 0.49 19.84
C ASN A 121 -28.46 1.38 21.08
N ASN A 122 -28.62 2.70 20.92
CA ASN A 122 -28.43 3.68 22.00
C ASN A 122 -27.05 3.60 22.69
N ASP A 123 -26.01 3.10 22.01
CA ASP A 123 -24.64 3.15 22.51
C ASP A 123 -24.00 4.51 22.18
N PRO A 124 -23.91 5.45 23.13
CA PRO A 124 -23.39 6.77 22.85
C PRO A 124 -21.88 6.78 22.64
N THR A 125 -21.16 5.66 22.82
CA THR A 125 -19.70 5.62 22.71
C THR A 125 -19.23 5.54 21.26
N VAL A 126 -20.13 5.24 20.32
CA VAL A 126 -19.83 5.04 18.91
C VAL A 126 -20.88 5.67 18.02
N MET A 127 -20.40 6.37 17.01
CA MET A 127 -21.18 7.00 15.96
C MET A 127 -20.85 6.41 14.61
N PHE A 128 -21.85 6.32 13.72
CA PHE A 128 -21.72 5.75 12.39
C PHE A 128 -22.08 6.77 11.32
N LEU A 129 -21.26 6.90 10.29
CA LEU A 129 -21.47 7.88 9.22
C LEU A 129 -21.18 7.28 7.86
N LYS A 130 -22.12 7.41 6.92
CA LYS A 130 -21.88 6.98 5.54
C LYS A 130 -20.96 7.96 4.83
N ILE A 131 -19.89 7.43 4.26
CA ILE A 131 -18.88 8.21 3.54
C ILE A 131 -18.58 7.59 2.18
N THR A 132 -18.08 8.42 1.28
CA THR A 132 -17.33 7.97 0.10
C THR A 132 -15.95 8.58 0.11
N PHE A 133 -14.99 7.86 -0.44
CA PHE A 133 -13.62 8.35 -0.58
C PHE A 133 -12.95 7.64 -1.75
N LYS A 134 -11.79 8.17 -2.15
CA LYS A 134 -10.90 7.53 -3.11
C LYS A 134 -9.71 6.97 -2.36
N LEU A 135 -9.30 5.77 -2.73
CA LEU A 135 -8.20 5.04 -2.14
C LEU A 135 -7.15 4.79 -3.21
N LEU A 136 -5.91 5.19 -2.94
CA LEU A 136 -4.76 4.75 -3.71
C LEU A 136 -4.29 3.40 -3.16
N ILE A 137 -4.27 2.40 -4.03
CA ILE A 137 -3.76 1.06 -3.71
C ILE A 137 -2.56 0.71 -4.58
N LEU A 138 -1.65 -0.06 -3.99
CA LEU A 138 -0.67 -0.85 -4.72
C LEU A 138 -1.33 -2.19 -5.07
N VAL A 139 -1.36 -2.52 -6.36
CA VAL A 139 -1.97 -3.75 -6.86
C VAL A 139 -1.03 -4.91 -6.59
N LEU A 140 -1.49 -5.87 -5.78
CA LEU A 140 -0.74 -7.07 -5.45
C LEU A 140 -1.58 -8.27 -5.91
N LYS A 141 -1.31 -8.79 -7.11
CA LYS A 141 -1.94 -10.00 -7.62
C LYS A 141 -0.90 -10.95 -8.17
N GLU A 142 -1.18 -12.23 -8.11
CA GLU A 142 -0.35 -13.26 -8.71
C GLU A 142 -0.24 -13.04 -10.23
N ASN A 143 0.91 -13.42 -10.79
CA ASN A 143 1.30 -13.29 -12.19
C ASN A 143 1.44 -11.84 -12.70
N ILE A 144 1.35 -10.83 -11.83
CA ILE A 144 1.71 -9.45 -12.18
C ILE A 144 3.23 -9.26 -12.11
N GLN A 145 3.76 -8.52 -13.09
CA GLN A 145 5.13 -8.04 -13.08
C GLN A 145 5.26 -6.69 -12.39
N ILE A 146 6.25 -6.58 -11.50
CA ILE A 146 6.63 -5.34 -10.84
C ILE A 146 8.13 -5.09 -11.01
N LYS A 147 8.55 -3.83 -10.96
CA LYS A 147 9.96 -3.48 -10.83
C LYS A 147 10.28 -3.28 -9.35
N THR A 148 11.42 -3.82 -8.94
CA THR A 148 11.85 -3.77 -7.53
C THR A 148 13.37 -3.77 -7.45
N LYS A 149 13.90 -3.35 -6.32
CA LYS A 149 15.33 -3.13 -6.09
C LYS A 149 15.91 -4.21 -5.19
N ILE A 150 17.06 -4.75 -5.55
CA ILE A 150 17.82 -5.66 -4.69
C ILE A 150 18.40 -4.90 -3.50
N ILE A 151 18.03 -5.31 -2.30
CA ILE A 151 18.51 -4.71 -1.04
C ILE A 151 19.48 -5.60 -0.28
N LYS A 152 19.40 -6.91 -0.46
CA LYS A 152 20.31 -7.87 0.18
C LYS A 152 20.39 -9.15 -0.63
N ILE A 153 21.59 -9.71 -0.72
CA ILE A 153 21.84 -11.00 -1.35
C ILE A 153 22.49 -11.91 -0.30
N VAL A 154 22.03 -13.15 -0.21
CA VAL A 154 22.63 -14.22 0.59
C VAL A 154 22.63 -15.53 -0.21
N PRO A 155 23.42 -16.56 0.14
CA PRO A 155 23.58 -17.78 -0.67
C PRO A 155 22.28 -18.50 -1.08
N GLN A 156 21.21 -18.36 -0.30
CA GLN A 156 19.94 -19.05 -0.53
C GLN A 156 18.79 -18.13 -0.97
N LYS A 157 18.95 -16.80 -0.86
CA LYS A 157 17.84 -15.85 -1.03
C LYS A 157 18.32 -14.52 -1.59
N ILE A 158 17.46 -13.89 -2.38
CA ILE A 158 17.58 -12.47 -2.73
C ILE A 158 16.43 -11.74 -2.04
N PHE A 159 16.77 -10.68 -1.32
CA PHE A 159 15.81 -9.78 -0.71
C PHE A 159 15.70 -8.55 -1.60
N LEU A 160 14.46 -8.26 -1.93
CA LEU A 160 14.00 -7.20 -2.79
C LEU A 160 13.11 -6.27 -1.96
N ASP A 161 13.12 -5.00 -2.30
CA ASP A 161 12.29 -3.99 -1.64
C ASP A 161 11.38 -3.30 -2.66
N LEU A 162 10.11 -3.18 -2.30
CA LEU A 162 9.13 -2.43 -3.06
C LEU A 162 8.70 -1.19 -2.27
N PHE A 163 9.25 -0.05 -2.68
CA PHE A 163 8.98 1.27 -2.13
C PHE A 163 9.20 1.39 -0.61
N GLY A 164 10.12 0.61 -0.03
CA GLY A 164 10.37 0.58 1.42
C GLY A 164 9.23 -0.04 2.24
N MET A 165 8.18 -0.53 1.58
CA MET A 165 6.91 -0.94 2.21
C MET A 165 6.77 -2.45 2.30
N ILE A 166 7.20 -3.16 1.26
CA ILE A 166 6.91 -4.58 1.11
C ILE A 166 8.22 -5.33 0.90
N GLU A 167 8.45 -6.31 1.77
CA GLU A 167 9.55 -7.25 1.65
C GLU A 167 9.22 -8.25 0.53
N ILE A 168 10.14 -8.40 -0.42
CA ILE A 168 10.02 -9.38 -1.49
C ILE A 168 11.17 -10.37 -1.33
N ILE A 169 10.84 -11.66 -1.40
CA ILE A 169 11.82 -12.73 -1.23
C ILE A 169 11.82 -13.63 -2.45
N ILE A 170 13.02 -13.87 -2.92
CA ILE A 170 13.39 -14.83 -3.94
C ILE A 170 14.05 -16.00 -3.22
N ILE A 171 13.47 -17.20 -3.31
CA ILE A 171 14.00 -18.41 -2.67
C ILE A 171 14.71 -19.30 -3.69
N LYS A 172 15.81 -19.95 -3.30
CA LYS A 172 16.70 -20.74 -4.15
C LYS A 172 15.97 -21.76 -5.05
N GLU A 173 14.87 -22.34 -4.60
CA GLU A 173 14.07 -23.31 -5.36
C GLU A 173 13.53 -22.73 -6.68
N ALA A 174 13.30 -21.42 -6.73
CA ALA A 174 12.88 -20.72 -7.94
C ALA A 174 14.04 -20.42 -8.92
N TYR A 175 15.28 -20.81 -8.59
CA TYR A 175 16.50 -20.30 -9.21
C TYR A 175 17.62 -21.33 -9.37
N LYS A 176 17.30 -22.52 -9.89
CA LYS A 176 18.28 -23.61 -10.13
C LYS A 176 19.51 -23.18 -10.96
N ASP A 177 19.42 -22.11 -11.74
CA ASP A 177 20.49 -21.62 -12.64
C ASP A 177 21.33 -20.46 -12.08
N PHE A 178 21.12 -20.08 -10.82
CA PHE A 178 21.84 -18.96 -10.19
C PHE A 178 23.10 -19.45 -9.46
N GLN A 179 24.23 -18.82 -9.75
CA GLN A 179 25.50 -19.03 -9.06
C GLN A 179 25.78 -17.87 -8.11
N TYR A 180 25.95 -18.18 -6.83
CA TYR A 180 26.32 -17.18 -5.82
C TYR A 180 27.84 -16.99 -5.81
N ASN A 181 28.30 -15.75 -5.85
CA ASN A 181 29.70 -15.40 -5.66
C ASN A 181 29.86 -14.69 -4.31
N GLU A 182 30.40 -15.43 -3.34
CA GLU A 182 30.63 -14.98 -1.97
C GLU A 182 31.54 -13.76 -1.87
N LYS A 183 32.58 -13.67 -2.72
CA LYS A 183 33.56 -12.58 -2.65
C LYS A 183 32.93 -11.22 -2.89
N ASN A 184 31.92 -11.17 -3.75
CA ASN A 184 31.31 -9.93 -4.22
C ASN A 184 29.84 -9.77 -3.75
N ASN A 185 29.29 -10.76 -3.03
CA ASN A 185 27.87 -10.83 -2.65
C ASN A 185 26.92 -10.62 -3.86
N ILE A 186 27.26 -11.22 -5.00
CA ILE A 186 26.49 -11.14 -6.24
C ILE A 186 25.92 -12.49 -6.64
N PHE A 187 24.89 -12.44 -7.47
CA PHE A 187 24.31 -13.60 -8.13
C PHE A 187 24.53 -13.50 -9.63
N VAL A 188 24.88 -14.62 -10.27
CA VAL A 188 25.04 -14.69 -11.73
C VAL A 188 24.07 -15.72 -12.30
N ARG A 189 23.33 -15.35 -13.35
CA ARG A 189 22.49 -16.28 -14.13
C ARG A 189 22.67 -16.01 -15.61
N LYS A 190 23.02 -17.06 -16.38
CA LYS A 190 23.19 -16.99 -17.84
C LYS A 190 24.05 -15.80 -18.28
N GLY A 191 25.14 -15.54 -17.56
CA GLY A 191 26.06 -14.42 -17.80
C GLY A 191 25.59 -13.05 -17.29
N LYS A 192 24.35 -12.90 -16.82
CA LYS A 192 23.86 -11.66 -16.20
C LYS A 192 24.17 -11.62 -14.72
N ILE A 193 24.77 -10.52 -14.28
CA ILE A 193 25.09 -10.25 -12.88
C ILE A 193 23.90 -9.52 -12.22
N TYR A 194 23.59 -9.92 -10.99
CA TYR A 194 22.62 -9.32 -10.09
C TYR A 194 23.33 -8.90 -8.82
N SER A 195 23.36 -7.60 -8.57
CA SER A 195 24.08 -6.96 -7.48
C SER A 195 23.13 -6.15 -6.59
N LEU A 196 23.64 -5.70 -5.44
CA LEU A 196 22.93 -4.75 -4.61
C LEU A 196 22.54 -3.51 -5.41
N ARG A 197 21.31 -3.03 -5.19
CA ARG A 197 20.69 -1.86 -5.82
C ARG A 197 20.27 -2.01 -7.28
N ASP A 198 20.51 -3.16 -7.90
CA ASP A 198 19.99 -3.43 -9.24
C ASP A 198 18.45 -3.44 -9.23
N ILE A 199 17.87 -2.91 -10.31
CA ILE A 199 16.43 -2.95 -10.55
C ILE A 199 16.13 -4.18 -11.40
N VAL A 200 15.20 -5.00 -10.93
CA VAL A 200 14.77 -6.24 -11.58
C VAL A 200 13.28 -6.24 -11.82
N ASN A 201 12.87 -6.86 -12.93
CA ASN A 201 11.47 -7.23 -13.14
C ASN A 201 11.21 -8.51 -12.35
N PHE A 202 10.23 -8.47 -11.46
CA PHE A 202 9.83 -9.59 -10.62
C PHE A 202 8.39 -9.95 -10.91
N THR A 203 8.11 -11.23 -11.10
CA THR A 203 6.76 -11.77 -11.26
C THR A 203 6.29 -12.34 -9.92
N ILE A 204 5.18 -11.81 -9.41
CA ILE A 204 4.57 -12.27 -8.17
C ILE A 204 3.99 -13.67 -8.39
N LYS A 205 4.45 -14.67 -7.63
CA LYS A 205 3.90 -16.02 -7.67
C LYS A 205 2.93 -16.29 -6.52
N ARG A 206 3.24 -15.76 -5.34
CA ARG A 206 2.44 -15.95 -4.13
C ARG A 206 2.56 -14.72 -3.24
N ILE A 207 1.45 -14.36 -2.60
CA ILE A 207 1.39 -13.26 -1.65
C ILE A 207 1.05 -13.84 -0.28
N THR A 208 1.75 -13.38 0.76
CA THR A 208 1.47 -13.76 2.14
C THR A 208 1.32 -12.52 3.00
N TYR A 209 0.38 -12.57 3.94
CA TYR A 209 0.01 -11.46 4.79
C TYR A 209 0.00 -11.93 6.25
N SER A 210 0.38 -11.07 7.20
CA SER A 210 0.00 -11.26 8.60
C SER A 210 -1.49 -11.01 8.78
N ASP A 211 -2.08 -11.52 9.87
CA ASP A 211 -3.51 -11.33 10.20
C ASP A 211 -3.93 -9.85 10.25
N SER A 212 -2.99 -8.97 10.62
CA SER A 212 -3.17 -7.50 10.64
C SER A 212 -3.10 -6.81 9.27
N GLY A 213 -2.71 -7.54 8.22
CA GLY A 213 -2.45 -7.02 6.88
C GLY A 213 -1.19 -6.16 6.73
N THR A 214 -0.40 -5.92 7.79
CA THR A 214 0.77 -5.01 7.76
C THR A 214 2.03 -5.66 7.22
N HIS A 215 2.28 -6.94 7.52
CA HIS A 215 3.49 -7.63 7.11
C HIS A 215 3.21 -8.44 5.85
N ILE A 216 3.47 -7.83 4.71
CA ILE A 216 3.29 -8.46 3.41
C ILE A 216 4.62 -8.99 2.92
N LYS A 217 4.63 -10.24 2.49
CA LYS A 217 5.75 -10.84 1.79
C LYS A 217 5.32 -11.34 0.43
N LEU A 218 6.03 -10.91 -0.62
CA LEU A 218 5.84 -11.42 -1.97
C LEU A 218 6.89 -12.49 -2.25
N LEU A 219 6.45 -13.61 -2.81
CA LEU A 219 7.30 -14.70 -3.27
C LEU A 219 7.11 -14.86 -4.77
N GLY A 220 8.20 -15.11 -5.49
CA GLY A 220 8.16 -15.09 -6.95
C GLY A 220 9.53 -15.24 -7.59
N TYR A 221 9.61 -14.81 -8.85
CA TYR A 221 10.77 -15.04 -9.69
C TYR A 221 11.11 -13.84 -10.60
N ILE A 222 12.38 -13.75 -11.02
CA ILE A 222 12.93 -12.83 -12.03
C ILE A 222 13.03 -13.56 -13.38
#